data_AF-A0A5B8IZ97-F1
#
_entry.id   AF-A0A5B8IZ97-F1
#
_cell.length_a   1.000
_cell.length_b   1.000
_cell.length_c   1.000
_cell.angle_alpha   90.00
_cell.angle_beta   90.00
_cell.angle_gamma   90.00
#
_symmetry.space_group_name_H-M   'P 1'
#
loop_
_entity.id
_entity.type
_entity.pdbx_description
1 polymer ?
#
loop_
_entity_poly.entity_id
_entity_poly.type
_entity_poly.pdbx_seq_one_letter_code
_entity_poly.pdbx_strand_id
1 'polypeptide(L)' 'MRVGMPRLKHLLSLQRQRRDLGSLEDHLLRDIGVSQHEADIEASRRIWDVPSNWKI' A
#
# COMPACT_ATOMS: atom_id res chain seq x y z
N MET A 1 16.25 -4.41 -18.19
CA MET A 1 16.03 -4.47 -16.72
C MET A 1 15.15 -5.69 -16.44
N ARG A 2 15.65 -6.71 -15.73
CA ARG A 2 14.82 -7.85 -15.33
C ARG A 2 14.01 -7.44 -14.11
N VAL A 3 12.72 -7.18 -14.29
CA VAL A 3 11.77 -7.08 -13.17
C VAL A 3 11.67 -8.49 -12.61
N GLY A 4 12.26 -8.74 -11.43
CA GLY A 4 12.01 -9.98 -10.70
C GLY A 4 10.52 -10.09 -10.42
N MET A 5 9.92 -11.27 -10.47
CA MET A 5 8.52 -11.42 -10.09
C MET A 5 8.42 -11.24 -8.56
N PRO A 6 7.64 -10.29 -8.03
CA PRO A 6 7.53 -10.12 -6.59
C PRO A 6 6.99 -11.41 -5.99
N ARG A 7 7.64 -11.90 -4.92
CA ARG A 7 7.21 -13.13 -4.25
C ARG A 7 5.78 -12.94 -3.74
N LEU A 8 4.93 -13.97 -3.87
CA LEU A 8 3.53 -13.92 -3.45
C LEU A 8 3.35 -13.40 -2.01
N LYS A 9 4.27 -13.74 -1.10
CA LYS A 9 4.28 -13.24 0.28
C LYS A 9 4.40 -11.72 0.38
N HIS A 10 5.20 -11.09 -0.47
CA HIS A 10 5.36 -9.64 -0.49
C HIS A 10 4.07 -8.96 -0.96
N LEU A 11 3.44 -9.49 -2.01
CA LEU A 11 2.15 -8.99 -2.51
C LEU A 11 1.07 -9.04 -1.42
N LEU A 12 0.98 -10.16 -0.70
CA LEU A 12 0.02 -10.31 0.41
C LEU A 12 0.32 -9.34 1.57
N SER A 13 1.60 -9.16 1.92
CA SER A 13 2.01 -8.20 2.95
C SER A 13 1.66 -6.76 2.56
N LEU A 14 1.89 -6.39 1.31
CA LEU A 14 1.56 -5.06 0.78
C LEU A 14 0.06 -4.82 0.80
N GLN A 15 -0.75 -5.81 0.39
CA GLN A 15 -2.20 -5.68 0.43
C GLN A 15 -2.72 -5.48 1.85
N ARG A 16 -2.13 -6.18 2.83
CA ARG A 16 -2.48 -5.99 4.24
C ARG A 16 -2.17 -4.58 4.70
N GLN A 17 -0.96 -4.08 4.42
CA GLN A 17 -0.55 -2.71 4.77
C GLN A 17 -1.49 -1.66 4.17
N ARG A 18 -1.94 -1.85 2.92
CA ARG A 18 -2.92 -0.97 2.26
C ARG A 18 -4.26 -0.93 2.98
N ARG A 19 -4.77 -2.10 3.38
CA ARG A 19 -6.02 -2.19 4.15
C ARG A 19 -5.88 -1.56 5.53
N ASP A 20 -4.76 -1.81 6.19
CA ASP A 20 -4.47 -1.24 7.49
C ASP A 20 -4.43 0.30 7.40
N LEU A 21 -3.77 0.86 6.38
CA LEU A 21 -3.74 2.31 6.11
C LEU A 21 -5.14 2.91 5.92
N GLY A 22 -6.01 2.29 5.12
CA GLY A 22 -7.39 2.76 4.92
C GLY A 22 -8.29 2.58 6.14
N SER A 23 -7.88 1.76 7.12
CA SER A 23 -8.61 1.56 8.37
C SER A 23 -8.16 2.48 9.50
N LEU A 24 -7.07 3.24 9.31
CA LEU A 24 -6.59 4.18 10.32
C LEU A 24 -7.60 5.31 10.52
N GLU A 25 -7.69 5.78 11.76
CA GLU A 25 -8.46 6.98 12.06
C GLU A 25 -7.79 8.22 11.47
N ASP A 26 -8.63 9.21 11.10
CA ASP A 26 -8.21 10.44 10.45
C ASP A 26 -7.11 11.21 11.24
N HIS A 27 -7.12 11.14 12.58
CA HIS A 27 -6.07 11.77 13.39
C HIS A 27 -4.69 11.11 13.21
N LEU A 28 -4.63 9.79 13.04
CA LEU A 28 -3.39 9.05 12.77
C LEU A 28 -2.89 9.30 11.35
N LEU A 29 -3.81 9.40 10.40
CA LEU A 29 -3.48 9.75 9.01
C LEU A 29 -2.86 11.15 8.94
N ARG A 30 -3.42 12.12 9.67
CA ARG A 30 -2.85 13.47 9.76
C ARG A 30 -1.47 13.51 10.40
N ASP A 31 -1.19 12.65 11.38
CA ASP A 31 0.14 12.57 12.02
C ASP A 31 1.24 12.19 11.02
N ILE A 32 0.91 11.31 10.06
CA ILE A 32 1.81 10.93 8.96
C ILE A 32 1.65 11.80 7.70
N GLY A 33 0.85 12.87 7.78
CA GLY A 33 0.64 13.83 6.68
C GLY A 33 -0.17 13.28 5.51
N VAL A 34 -1.02 12.27 5.73
CA VAL A 34 -1.89 11.65 4.72
C VAL A 34 -3.34 12.05 4.99
N SER A 35 -4.10 12.34 3.95
CA SER A 35 -5.55 12.56 4.06
C SER A 35 -6.34 11.25 4.03
N GLN A 36 -7.54 11.24 4.61
CA GLN A 36 -8.47 10.10 4.49
C GLN A 36 -8.68 9.68 3.03
N HIS A 37 -8.80 10.65 2.11
CA HIS A 37 -8.98 10.37 0.69
C HIS A 37 -7.78 9.65 0.07
N GLU A 38 -6.56 10.06 0.39
CA GLU A 38 -5.34 9.39 -0.09
C GLU A 38 -5.21 7.98 0.51
N ALA A 39 -5.56 7.81 1.79
CA ALA A 39 -5.59 6.50 2.44
C ALA A 39 -6.59 5.56 1.78
N ASP A 40 -7.80 6.03 1.46
CA ASP A 40 -8.83 5.25 0.78
C ASP A 40 -8.39 4.86 -0.65
N ILE A 41 -7.76 5.79 -1.37
CA ILE A 41 -7.18 5.50 -2.69
C ILE A 41 -6.15 4.40 -2.58
N GLU A 42 -5.19 4.52 -1.66
CA GLU A 42 -4.13 3.51 -1.47
C GLU A 42 -4.70 2.17 -0.99
N ALA A 43 -5.70 2.17 -0.10
CA ALA A 43 -6.38 0.98 0.39
C ALA A 43 -7.18 0.23 -0.69
N SER A 44 -7.71 0.98 -1.67
CA SER A 44 -8.45 0.44 -2.81
C SER A 44 -7.55 -0.13 -3.92
N ARG A 45 -6.24 0.09 -3.86
CA ARG A 45 -5.30 -0.43 -4.87
C ARG A 45 -5.28 -1.95 -4.86
N ARG A 46 -5.22 -2.51 -6.07
CA ARG A 46 -5.21 -3.96 -6.30
C ARG A 46 -3.87 -4.55 -5.84
N ILE A 47 -3.88 -5.83 -5.45
CA ILE A 47 -2.68 -6.52 -4.94
C ILE A 47 -1.53 -6.61 -5.96
N TRP A 48 -1.81 -6.49 -7.26
CA TRP A 48 -0.82 -6.43 -8.34
C TRP A 48 -0.38 -5.02 -8.74
N ASP A 49 -0.94 -3.98 -8.11
CA ASP A 49 -0.50 -2.60 -8.31
C ASP A 49 0.74 -2.36 -7.45
N VAL A 50 1.90 -2.71 -8.00
CA VAL A 50 3.18 -2.67 -7.31
C VAL A 50 3.97 -1.41 -7.65
N PRO A 51 4.51 -0.69 -6.64
CA PRO A 51 5.32 0.50 -6.87
C PRO A 51 6.51 0.21 -7.79
N SER A 52 6.75 1.11 -8.75
CA SER A 52 7.84 0.97 -9.73
C SER A 52 9.24 0.92 -9.10
N ASN A 53 9.37 1.32 -7.83
CA ASN A 53 10.62 1.29 -7.07
C ASN A 53 10.82 0.00 -6.26
N TRP A 54 9.93 -0.99 -6.36
CA TRP A 54 10.07 -2.22 -5.59
C TRP A 54 11.29 -3.01 -6.06
N LYS A 55 12.35 -3.02 -5.23
CA LYS A 55 13.49 -3.92 -5.41
C LYS A 55 13.16 -5.26 -4.74
N ILE A 56 13.10 -6.32 -5.54
CA ILE A 56 12.82 -7.69 -5.11
C ILE A 56 14.12 -8.46 -4.94
#